data_AF-A0A3D4EYS6-F1
#
_entry.id   AF-A0A3D4EYS6-F1
#
_cell.length_a   1.000
_cell.length_b   1.000
_cell.length_c   1.000
_cell.angle_alpha   90.00
_cell.angle_beta   90.00
_cell.angle_gamma   90.00
#
_symmetry.space_group_name_H-M   'P 1'
#
loop_
_entity.id
_entity.type
_entity.pdbx_description
1 polymer ?
#
loop_
_entity_poly.entity_id
_entity_poly.type
_entity_poly.pdbx_seq_one_letter_code
_entity_poly.pdbx_strand_id
1 'polypeptide(L)'
;MLYLKNLLGCFCIGLSFSSSSSGTSLSIPVEVTIDVPSPAWSLKITSIHAKAKKLLIICNVQKKDGFAAAIMSKAKASVNIPSRFKKLTREVYVTGQKWNYSKGYKTVTAEDSEKLLDGAAKIYSSPKPLTEKSFIGLITSAAQALASSKGLSSRVIEIDGVPQIVTEDFRPERFNFTIRDGKVLRVTKG
;
A
#
# COMPACT_ATOMS: atom_id res chain seq x y z
N MET A 1 16.21 -39.16 -64.36
CA MET A 1 17.06 -40.18 -63.71
C MET A 1 17.93 -39.45 -62.69
N LEU A 2 17.93 -39.91 -61.43
CA LEU A 2 18.64 -39.39 -60.22
C LEU A 2 18.18 -37.98 -59.75
N TYR A 3 17.23 -37.81 -58.82
CA TYR A 3 17.26 -38.08 -57.37
C TYR A 3 18.49 -37.51 -56.63
N LEU A 4 18.31 -36.37 -55.97
CA LEU A 4 18.94 -36.12 -54.67
C LEU A 4 18.07 -35.22 -53.79
N LYS A 5 17.45 -35.87 -52.80
CA LYS A 5 16.85 -35.26 -51.61
C LYS A 5 17.97 -34.69 -50.76
N ASN A 6 17.82 -33.47 -50.25
CA ASN A 6 18.38 -33.15 -48.94
C ASN A 6 17.40 -32.32 -48.12
N LEU A 7 17.03 -32.97 -47.03
CA LEU A 7 16.10 -32.65 -45.98
C LEU A 7 16.80 -31.69 -45.01
N LEU A 8 16.32 -30.45 -44.87
CA LEU A 8 16.67 -29.62 -43.72
C LEU A 8 15.41 -29.37 -42.91
N GLY A 9 15.24 -30.19 -41.87
CA GLY A 9 14.17 -30.06 -40.89
C GLY A 9 14.41 -28.83 -40.02
N CYS A 10 13.53 -27.85 -40.14
CA CYS A 10 13.46 -26.74 -39.19
C CYS A 10 12.51 -27.14 -38.05
N PHE A 11 13.09 -27.48 -36.91
CA PHE A 11 12.40 -27.88 -35.69
C PHE A 11 11.83 -26.62 -35.01
N CYS A 12 10.64 -26.19 -35.40
CA CYS A 12 9.92 -25.11 -34.72
C CYS A 12 9.29 -25.65 -33.43
N ILE A 13 10.01 -25.57 -32.32
CA ILE A 13 9.43 -25.68 -30.97
C ILE A 13 8.60 -24.43 -30.76
N GLY A 14 7.34 -24.49 -31.19
CA GLY A 14 6.32 -23.50 -30.84
C GLY A 14 6.07 -23.58 -29.34
N LEU A 15 6.80 -22.79 -28.57
CA LEU A 15 6.51 -22.45 -27.18
C LEU A 15 5.03 -22.09 -27.08
N SER A 16 4.25 -23.00 -26.49
CA SER A 16 2.88 -22.71 -26.10
C SER A 16 2.93 -21.62 -25.05
N PHE A 17 2.66 -20.37 -25.46
CA PHE A 17 2.36 -19.31 -24.53
C PHE A 17 1.09 -19.72 -23.79
N SER A 18 1.25 -20.24 -22.57
CA SER A 18 0.18 -20.34 -21.60
C SER A 18 -0.32 -18.92 -21.35
N SER A 19 -1.36 -18.54 -22.08
CA SER A 19 -2.15 -17.35 -21.80
C SER A 19 -2.62 -17.45 -20.36
N SER A 20 -2.02 -16.61 -19.51
CA SER A 20 -2.41 -16.46 -18.12
C SER A 20 -3.90 -16.21 -18.08
N SER A 21 -4.67 -17.17 -17.56
CA SER A 21 -6.05 -16.93 -17.18
C SER A 21 -6.02 -15.78 -16.17
N SER A 22 -6.48 -14.61 -16.57
CA SER A 22 -6.88 -13.56 -15.63
C SER A 22 -8.13 -14.08 -14.92
N GLY A 23 -7.91 -15.02 -13.99
CA GLY A 23 -8.95 -15.49 -13.11
C GLY A 23 -9.45 -14.28 -12.36
N THR A 24 -10.70 -13.91 -12.61
CA THR A 24 -11.40 -12.83 -11.91
C THR A 24 -11.31 -13.14 -10.43
N SER A 25 -10.35 -12.52 -9.73
CA SER A 25 -10.14 -12.79 -8.33
C SER A 25 -11.32 -12.17 -7.59
N LEU A 26 -12.34 -12.97 -7.32
CA LEU A 26 -13.52 -12.54 -6.56
C LEU A 26 -13.01 -12.00 -5.21
N SER A 27 -13.20 -10.70 -4.98
CA SER A 27 -12.82 -10.03 -3.74
C SER A 27 -14.05 -9.75 -2.89
N ILE A 28 -13.91 -9.86 -1.57
CA ILE A 28 -14.97 -9.55 -0.60
C ILE A 28 -14.57 -8.35 0.27
N PRO A 29 -15.52 -7.51 0.70
CA PRO A 29 -15.24 -6.42 1.61
C PRO A 29 -15.06 -6.94 3.06
N VAL A 30 -14.03 -6.41 3.73
CA VAL A 30 -13.83 -6.49 5.18
C VAL A 30 -14.09 -5.11 5.74
N GLU A 31 -15.24 -4.97 6.39
CA GLU A 31 -15.69 -3.71 6.96
C GLU A 31 -15.54 -3.74 8.49
N VAL A 32 -15.03 -2.64 9.04
CA VAL A 32 -14.94 -2.40 10.48
C VAL A 32 -15.58 -1.06 10.79
N THR A 33 -16.41 -1.04 11.82
CA THR A 33 -17.06 0.17 12.33
C THR A 33 -16.86 0.25 13.83
N ILE A 34 -16.49 1.43 14.33
CA ILE A 34 -16.40 1.72 15.77
C ILE A 34 -17.13 3.02 16.11
N ASP A 35 -17.62 3.11 17.34
CA ASP A 35 -18.19 4.36 17.87
C ASP A 35 -17.07 5.28 18.35
N VAL A 36 -17.19 6.57 18.03
CA VAL A 36 -16.21 7.63 18.31
C VAL A 36 -16.92 8.90 18.82
N PRO A 37 -16.25 9.76 19.61
CA PRO A 37 -16.91 10.91 20.26
C PRO A 37 -17.16 12.09 19.31
N SER A 38 -16.60 12.06 18.10
CA SER A 38 -16.76 13.10 17.08
C SER A 38 -16.40 12.57 15.69
N PRO A 39 -16.88 13.17 14.61
CA PRO A 39 -16.48 12.82 13.24
C PRO A 39 -15.02 13.22 12.91
N ALA A 40 -14.35 13.89 13.86
CA ALA A 40 -12.92 14.18 13.81
C ALA A 40 -12.08 12.90 13.83
N TRP A 41 -12.61 11.78 14.31
CA TRP A 41 -11.86 10.53 14.39
C TRP A 41 -11.99 9.74 13.08
N SER A 42 -10.87 9.14 12.66
CA SER A 42 -10.82 8.22 11.52
C SER A 42 -10.32 6.86 11.96
N LEU A 43 -10.89 5.83 11.33
CA LEU A 43 -10.47 4.45 11.45
C LEU A 43 -9.81 4.03 10.14
N LYS A 44 -8.65 3.39 10.21
CA LYS A 44 -7.96 2.83 9.04
C LYS A 44 -7.59 1.38 9.32
N ILE A 45 -7.90 0.47 8.40
CA ILE A 45 -7.37 -0.90 8.44
C ILE A 45 -5.91 -0.84 7.97
N THR A 46 -4.97 -1.13 8.87
CA THR A 46 -3.53 -1.08 8.60
C THR A 46 -3.03 -2.40 8.03
N SER A 47 -3.55 -3.52 8.50
CA SER A 47 -3.21 -4.84 7.96
C SER A 47 -4.26 -5.89 8.27
N ILE A 48 -4.28 -6.95 7.46
CA ILE A 48 -5.12 -8.13 7.67
C ILE A 48 -4.23 -9.36 7.53
N HIS A 49 -4.36 -10.28 8.48
CA HIS A 49 -3.57 -11.52 8.51
C HIS A 49 -4.46 -12.74 8.76
N ALA A 50 -4.04 -13.90 8.27
CA ALA A 50 -4.66 -15.18 8.59
C ALA A 50 -3.79 -15.97 9.57
N LYS A 51 -4.40 -16.45 10.66
CA LYS A 51 -3.76 -17.33 11.65
C LYS A 51 -4.81 -18.23 12.29
N ALA A 52 -4.55 -19.53 12.41
CA ALA A 52 -5.41 -20.47 13.14
C ALA A 52 -6.92 -20.38 12.80
N LYS A 53 -7.28 -20.41 11.50
CA LYS A 53 -8.66 -20.26 10.98
C LYS A 53 -9.34 -18.91 11.32
N LYS A 54 -8.57 -17.92 11.74
CA LYS A 54 -9.05 -16.56 12.05
C LYS A 54 -8.44 -15.55 11.10
N LEU A 55 -9.18 -14.48 10.89
CA LEU A 55 -8.76 -13.28 10.20
C LEU A 55 -8.49 -12.20 11.25
N LEU A 56 -7.21 -11.88 11.46
CA LEU A 56 -6.77 -10.84 12.40
C LEU A 56 -6.75 -9.51 11.64
N ILE A 57 -7.64 -8.60 12.00
CA ILE A 57 -7.80 -7.30 11.36
C ILE A 57 -7.20 -6.25 12.28
N ILE A 58 -6.10 -5.63 11.88
CA ILE A 58 -5.46 -4.56 12.65
C ILE A 58 -5.93 -3.22 12.09
N CYS A 59 -6.45 -2.39 12.98
CA CYS A 59 -6.90 -1.04 12.68
C CYS A 59 -6.10 -0.03 13.50
N ASN A 60 -5.96 1.18 12.97
CA ASN A 60 -5.47 2.34 13.70
C ASN A 60 -6.55 3.41 13.74
N VAL A 61 -6.69 4.04 14.91
CA VAL A 61 -7.57 5.18 15.13
C VAL A 61 -6.73 6.43 15.30
N GLN A 62 -7.02 7.43 14.48
CA GLN A 62 -6.32 8.72 14.51
C GLN A 62 -7.32 9.87 14.42
N LYS A 63 -7.02 10.97 15.14
CA LYS A 63 -7.75 12.22 15.02
C LYS A 63 -7.32 12.92 13.72
N LYS A 64 -8.29 13.39 12.95
CA LYS A 64 -8.08 14.25 11.79
C LYS A 64 -7.79 15.67 12.28
N ASP A 65 -6.99 16.39 11.52
CA ASP A 65 -6.79 17.81 11.74
C ASP A 65 -8.07 18.60 11.41
N GLY A 66 -8.24 19.74 12.07
CA GLY A 66 -9.39 20.63 11.89
C GLY A 66 -10.44 20.56 12.98
N PHE A 67 -11.45 21.42 12.85
CA PHE A 67 -12.56 21.54 13.80
C PHE A 67 -13.69 20.57 13.43
N ALA A 68 -14.27 19.94 14.44
CA ALA A 68 -15.41 19.04 14.28
C ALA A 68 -16.28 19.08 15.53
N ALA A 69 -17.60 18.97 15.35
CA ALA A 69 -18.56 18.94 16.44
C ALA A 69 -18.31 17.73 17.37
N ALA A 70 -18.45 17.93 18.68
CA ALA A 70 -18.31 16.87 19.69
C ALA A 70 -19.60 16.04 19.80
N ILE A 71 -19.95 15.33 18.72
CA ILE A 71 -21.14 14.49 18.65
C ILE A 71 -20.76 13.03 18.41
N MET A 72 -21.42 12.12 19.14
CA MET A 72 -21.24 10.68 18.97
C MET A 72 -21.44 10.27 17.51
N SER A 73 -20.43 9.64 16.94
CA SER A 73 -20.32 9.34 15.52
C SER A 73 -19.76 7.93 15.29
N LYS A 74 -19.77 7.48 14.04
CA LYS A 74 -19.19 6.19 13.63
C LYS A 74 -18.00 6.39 12.71
N ALA A 75 -16.86 5.80 13.07
CA ALA A 75 -15.71 5.69 12.19
C ALA A 75 -15.75 4.34 11.47
N LYS A 76 -15.60 4.36 10.14
CA LYS A 76 -15.71 3.17 9.28
C LYS A 76 -14.44 2.99 8.45
N ALA A 77 -14.08 1.73 8.21
CA ALA A 77 -13.01 1.34 7.29
C ALA A 77 -13.44 0.10 6.51
N SER A 78 -13.09 0.03 5.22
CA SER A 78 -13.37 -1.11 4.35
C SER A 78 -12.18 -1.41 3.44
N VAL A 79 -11.85 -2.70 3.31
CA VAL A 79 -10.80 -3.20 2.42
C VAL A 79 -11.28 -4.47 1.73
N ASN A 80 -10.99 -4.60 0.44
CA ASN A 80 -11.29 -5.79 -0.33
C ASN A 80 -10.15 -6.83 -0.21
N ILE A 81 -10.50 -8.06 0.16
CA ILE A 81 -9.56 -9.21 0.24
C ILE A 81 -10.06 -10.38 -0.61
N PRO A 82 -9.19 -11.36 -0.97
CA PRO A 82 -9.62 -12.53 -1.72
C PRO A 82 -10.74 -13.33 -1.04
N SER A 83 -11.75 -13.75 -1.80
CA SER A 83 -12.94 -14.45 -1.31
C SER A 83 -12.67 -15.76 -0.57
N ARG A 84 -11.51 -16.41 -0.79
CA ARG A 84 -11.07 -17.62 -0.05
C ARG A 84 -11.05 -17.44 1.46
N PHE A 85 -10.94 -16.20 1.95
CA PHE A 85 -10.92 -15.87 3.37
C PHE A 85 -12.30 -15.60 3.97
N LYS A 86 -13.39 -15.70 3.20
CA LYS A 86 -14.77 -15.43 3.66
C LYS A 86 -15.18 -16.27 4.86
N LYS A 87 -14.69 -17.52 4.95
CA LYS A 87 -15.07 -18.49 5.98
C LYS A 87 -14.32 -18.31 7.30
N LEU A 88 -13.32 -17.44 7.37
CA LEU A 88 -12.52 -17.24 8.58
C LEU A 88 -13.24 -16.34 9.58
N THR A 89 -13.17 -16.68 10.86
CA THR A 89 -13.70 -15.84 11.94
C THR A 89 -12.89 -14.57 12.05
N ARG A 90 -13.56 -13.42 12.10
CA ARG A 90 -12.92 -12.10 12.15
C ARG A 90 -12.63 -11.70 13.60
N GLU A 91 -11.41 -11.30 13.89
CA GLU A 91 -11.04 -10.64 15.14
C GLU A 91 -10.47 -9.25 14.82
N VAL A 92 -11.12 -8.22 15.37
CA VAL A 92 -10.73 -6.83 15.15
C VAL A 92 -9.87 -6.35 16.31
N TYR A 93 -8.71 -5.81 15.98
CA TYR A 93 -7.78 -5.21 16.91
C TYR A 93 -7.59 -3.74 16.55
N VAL A 94 -7.62 -2.86 17.55
CA VAL A 94 -7.47 -1.42 17.37
C VAL A 94 -6.25 -0.92 18.13
N THR A 95 -5.44 -0.12 17.45
CA THR A 95 -4.31 0.65 17.99
C THR A 95 -4.68 2.13 18.08
N GLY A 96 -4.05 2.86 19.00
CA GLY A 96 -4.26 4.30 19.20
C GLY A 96 -5.24 4.61 20.33
N GLN A 97 -6.09 5.64 20.14
CA GLN A 97 -7.03 6.09 21.15
C GLN A 97 -8.13 5.05 21.41
N LYS A 98 -8.48 4.85 22.69
CA LYS A 98 -9.55 3.96 23.14
C LYS A 98 -10.68 4.71 23.82
N TRP A 99 -11.86 4.11 23.81
CA TRP A 99 -13.04 4.56 24.55
C TRP A 99 -13.74 3.39 25.21
N ASN A 100 -14.13 3.56 26.47
CA ASN A 100 -14.80 2.53 27.28
C ASN A 100 -16.18 2.13 26.75
N TYR A 101 -16.87 3.03 26.04
CA TYR A 101 -18.21 2.77 25.50
C TYR A 101 -18.18 2.03 24.14
N SER A 102 -17.07 2.07 23.42
CA SER A 102 -16.97 1.51 22.05
C SER A 102 -16.63 0.02 22.14
N LYS A 103 -17.47 -0.83 21.53
CA LYS A 103 -17.39 -2.30 21.65
C LYS A 103 -17.09 -2.97 20.30
N GLY A 104 -16.80 -4.27 20.31
CA GLY A 104 -16.61 -5.08 19.09
C GLY A 104 -15.17 -5.17 18.58
N TYR A 105 -14.20 -4.72 19.38
CA TYR A 105 -12.77 -4.85 19.07
C TYR A 105 -11.95 -5.07 20.34
N LYS A 106 -10.70 -5.54 20.15
CA LYS A 106 -9.68 -5.66 21.20
C LYS A 106 -8.68 -4.54 21.05
N THR A 107 -8.31 -3.85 22.12
CA THR A 107 -7.24 -2.85 22.08
C THR A 107 -5.90 -3.54 22.19
N VAL A 108 -4.94 -3.14 21.35
CA VAL A 108 -3.55 -3.63 21.40
C VAL A 108 -2.58 -2.47 21.22
N THR A 109 -1.41 -2.55 21.84
CA THR A 109 -0.30 -1.64 21.54
C THR A 109 0.39 -2.05 20.23
N ALA A 110 1.31 -1.22 19.76
CA ALA A 110 2.10 -1.57 18.58
C ALA A 110 2.94 -2.84 18.83
N GLU A 111 3.58 -2.94 20.00
CA GLU A 111 4.45 -4.05 20.39
C GLU A 111 3.66 -5.36 20.57
N ASP A 112 2.49 -5.29 21.21
CA ASP A 112 1.62 -6.46 21.38
C ASP A 112 1.04 -6.91 20.05
N SER A 113 0.80 -5.99 19.11
CA SER A 113 0.35 -6.35 17.77
C SER A 113 1.40 -7.18 17.02
N GLU A 114 2.69 -6.89 17.19
CA GLU A 114 3.75 -7.67 16.55
C GLU A 114 3.79 -9.11 17.08
N LYS A 115 3.72 -9.27 18.41
CA LYS A 115 3.65 -10.60 19.05
C LYS A 115 2.42 -11.39 18.61
N LEU A 116 1.27 -10.72 18.49
CA LEU A 116 0.01 -11.33 18.07
C LEU A 116 0.10 -11.87 16.63
N LEU A 117 0.81 -11.12 15.77
CA LEU A 117 1.00 -11.41 14.36
C LEU A 117 2.14 -12.40 14.08
N ASP A 118 2.88 -12.83 15.09
CA ASP A 118 3.95 -13.81 14.91
C ASP A 118 3.42 -15.10 14.26
N GLY A 119 4.07 -15.56 13.19
CA GLY A 119 3.60 -16.69 12.38
C GLY A 119 2.27 -16.50 11.63
N ALA A 120 1.72 -15.29 11.56
CA ALA A 120 0.50 -15.00 10.80
C ALA A 120 0.81 -14.73 9.31
N ALA A 121 -0.04 -15.23 8.42
CA ALA A 121 0.09 -14.98 6.99
C ALA A 121 -0.52 -13.62 6.62
N LYS A 122 0.29 -12.67 6.17
CA LYS A 122 -0.16 -11.34 5.74
C LYS A 122 -1.00 -11.42 4.46
N ILE A 123 -2.25 -10.95 4.53
CA ILE A 123 -3.20 -10.90 3.41
C ILE A 123 -3.24 -9.51 2.79
N TYR A 124 -3.25 -8.49 3.65
CA TYR A 124 -3.34 -7.10 3.25
C TYR A 124 -2.48 -6.23 4.14
N SER A 125 -1.93 -5.16 3.57
CA SER A 125 -1.29 -4.08 4.29
C SER A 125 -1.67 -2.77 3.62
N SER A 126 -2.02 -1.77 4.42
CA SER A 126 -2.29 -0.43 3.91
C SER A 126 -1.06 0.10 3.19
N PRO A 127 -1.22 0.77 2.04
CA PRO A 127 -0.11 1.46 1.40
C PRO A 127 0.54 2.43 2.38
N LYS A 128 1.85 2.24 2.62
CA LYS A 128 2.60 3.20 3.43
C LYS A 128 2.68 4.51 2.65
N PRO A 129 2.39 5.67 3.28
CA PRO A 129 2.59 6.95 2.62
C PRO A 129 4.06 7.10 2.24
N LEU A 130 4.32 7.61 1.03
CA LEU A 130 5.67 7.92 0.61
C LEU A 130 6.17 9.11 1.41
N THR A 131 7.39 8.98 1.91
CA THR A 131 8.16 10.03 2.57
C THR A 131 9.41 10.32 1.76
N GLU A 132 10.11 11.40 2.08
CA GLU A 132 11.39 11.79 1.47
C GLU A 132 12.39 10.61 1.49
N LYS A 133 12.44 9.89 2.61
CA LYS A 133 13.30 8.72 2.81
C LYS A 133 12.95 7.54 1.89
N SER A 134 11.74 7.51 1.34
CA SER A 134 11.29 6.41 0.47
C SER A 134 11.97 6.40 -0.90
N PHE A 135 12.62 7.50 -1.29
CA PHE A 135 13.24 7.65 -2.61
C PHE A 135 14.77 7.64 -2.57
N ILE A 136 15.38 7.84 -1.41
CA ILE A 136 16.84 7.96 -1.29
C ILE A 136 17.53 6.69 -1.83
N GLY A 137 18.51 6.88 -2.70
CA GLY A 137 19.27 5.80 -3.34
C GLY A 137 18.60 5.16 -4.55
N LEU A 138 17.32 5.47 -4.84
CA LEU A 138 16.67 5.01 -6.07
C LEU A 138 17.27 5.69 -7.30
N ILE A 139 17.29 4.97 -8.42
CA ILE A 139 17.55 5.57 -9.73
C ILE A 139 16.42 6.55 -10.08
N THR A 140 16.74 7.62 -10.81
CA THR A 140 15.80 8.71 -11.13
C THR A 140 14.46 8.20 -11.70
N SER A 141 14.50 7.29 -12.67
CA SER A 141 13.31 6.73 -13.31
C SER A 141 12.45 5.91 -12.34
N ALA A 142 13.08 5.12 -11.46
CA ALA A 142 12.38 4.34 -10.43
C ALA A 142 11.73 5.25 -9.37
N ALA A 143 12.42 6.33 -8.99
CA ALA A 143 11.87 7.31 -8.05
C ALA A 143 10.63 8.02 -8.62
N GLN A 144 10.70 8.45 -9.88
CA GLN A 144 9.57 9.06 -10.59
C GLN A 144 8.41 8.08 -10.75
N ALA A 145 8.69 6.85 -11.19
CA ALA A 145 7.67 5.80 -11.30
C ALA A 145 7.01 5.48 -9.96
N LEU A 146 7.78 5.44 -8.87
CA LEU A 146 7.26 5.23 -7.52
C LEU A 146 6.31 6.37 -7.10
N ALA A 147 6.69 7.63 -7.32
CA ALA A 147 5.83 8.78 -7.04
C ALA A 147 4.52 8.72 -7.87
N SER A 148 4.64 8.49 -9.19
CA SER A 148 3.50 8.38 -10.10
C SER A 148 2.57 7.22 -9.73
N SER A 149 3.10 6.07 -9.30
CA SER A 149 2.29 4.92 -8.84
C SER A 149 1.37 5.24 -7.65
N LYS A 150 1.65 6.33 -6.93
CA LYS A 150 0.86 6.83 -5.80
C LYS A 150 0.09 8.12 -6.13
N GLY A 151 0.07 8.53 -7.40
CA GLY A 151 -0.58 9.77 -7.84
C GLY A 151 0.13 11.04 -7.35
N LEU A 152 1.39 10.95 -6.95
CA LEU A 152 2.17 12.07 -6.44
C LEU A 152 3.02 12.65 -7.57
N SER A 153 3.12 13.98 -7.60
CA SER A 153 3.98 14.67 -8.55
C SER A 153 5.43 14.61 -8.09
N SER A 154 6.36 14.55 -9.04
CA SER A 154 7.79 14.66 -8.77
C SER A 154 8.51 15.51 -9.81
N ARG A 155 9.59 16.20 -9.42
CA ARG A 155 10.44 17.00 -10.31
C ARG A 155 11.90 16.82 -9.94
N VAL A 156 12.81 16.86 -10.91
CA VAL A 156 14.26 16.91 -10.65
C VAL A 156 14.68 18.37 -10.63
N ILE A 157 15.32 18.80 -9.55
CA ILE A 157 15.74 20.21 -9.34
C ILE A 157 17.25 20.40 -9.44
N GLU A 158 18.03 19.33 -9.32
CA GLU A 158 19.48 19.36 -9.34
C GLU A 158 20.00 18.01 -9.85
N ILE A 159 20.99 18.04 -10.74
CA ILE A 159 21.66 16.84 -11.27
C ILE A 159 23.17 17.07 -11.12
N ASP A 160 23.84 16.22 -10.36
CA ASP A 160 25.30 16.22 -10.18
C ASP A 160 25.86 17.60 -9.75
N GLY A 161 25.11 18.29 -8.89
CA GLY A 161 25.45 19.64 -8.40
C GLY A 161 25.03 20.78 -9.32
N VAL A 162 24.43 20.48 -10.48
CA VAL A 162 23.94 21.48 -11.44
C VAL A 162 22.43 21.69 -11.26
N PRO A 163 21.98 22.88 -10.82
CA PRO A 163 20.57 23.21 -10.73
C PRO A 163 19.87 23.09 -12.09
N GLN A 164 18.63 22.63 -12.08
CA GLN A 164 17.78 22.54 -13.26
C GLN A 164 16.86 23.76 -13.35
N ILE A 165 16.57 24.21 -14.57
CA ILE A 165 15.61 25.31 -14.78
C ILE A 165 14.23 24.81 -14.39
N VAL A 166 13.64 25.46 -13.37
CA VAL A 166 12.32 25.12 -12.84
C VAL A 166 11.49 26.39 -12.63
N THR A 167 10.19 26.29 -12.80
CA THR A 167 9.24 27.36 -12.46
C THR A 167 8.97 27.40 -10.97
N GLU A 168 8.75 28.60 -10.42
CA GLU A 168 8.46 28.86 -9.01
C GLU A 168 7.00 28.52 -8.62
N ASP A 169 6.48 27.38 -9.06
CA ASP A 169 5.14 26.93 -8.69
C ASP A 169 5.20 26.08 -7.42
N PHE A 170 4.77 26.63 -6.28
CA PHE A 170 4.77 25.87 -5.01
C PHE A 170 3.65 24.83 -4.98
N ARG A 171 4.02 23.55 -4.85
CA ARG A 171 3.13 22.40 -4.68
C ARG A 171 3.56 21.60 -3.45
N PRO A 172 2.88 21.75 -2.29
CA PRO A 172 3.32 21.12 -1.04
C PRO A 172 3.37 19.59 -1.10
N GLU A 173 2.63 18.97 -2.02
CA GLU A 173 2.62 17.51 -2.21
C GLU A 173 3.63 16.99 -3.24
N ARG A 174 4.36 17.87 -3.95
CA ARG A 174 5.34 17.46 -4.97
C ARG A 174 6.68 17.12 -4.33
N PHE A 175 7.28 16.01 -4.75
CA PHE A 175 8.65 15.66 -4.39
C PHE A 175 9.65 16.25 -5.36
N ASN A 176 10.61 17.00 -4.86
CA ASN A 176 11.73 17.52 -5.62
C ASN A 176 12.97 16.67 -5.35
N PHE A 177 13.57 16.14 -6.41
CA PHE A 177 14.73 15.25 -6.35
C PHE A 177 16.01 16.00 -6.67
N THR A 178 17.02 15.84 -5.82
CA THR A 178 18.42 16.12 -6.12
C THR A 178 19.11 14.81 -6.46
N ILE A 179 19.69 14.74 -7.66
CA ILE A 179 20.33 13.54 -8.19
C ILE A 179 21.85 13.68 -8.10
N ARG A 180 22.52 12.61 -7.69
CA ARG A 180 23.97 12.45 -7.78
C ARG A 180 24.28 11.05 -8.30
N ASP A 181 25.12 10.94 -9.32
CA ASP A 181 25.52 9.68 -9.96
C ASP A 181 24.30 8.84 -10.40
N GLY A 182 23.29 9.52 -10.96
CA GLY A 182 22.04 8.90 -11.43
C GLY A 182 21.08 8.42 -10.33
N LYS A 183 21.37 8.69 -9.05
CA LYS A 183 20.56 8.29 -7.90
C LYS A 183 20.05 9.48 -7.10
N VAL A 184 18.90 9.32 -6.46
CA VAL A 184 18.35 10.33 -5.56
C VAL A 184 19.21 10.44 -4.30
N LEU A 185 19.86 11.58 -4.13
CA LEU A 185 20.66 11.91 -2.95
C LEU A 185 19.80 12.60 -1.86
N ARG A 186 18.88 13.47 -2.27
CA ARG A 186 18.06 14.28 -1.38
C ARG A 186 16.69 14.51 -1.99
N VAL A 187 15.69 14.61 -1.12
CA VAL A 187 14.30 14.91 -1.49
C VAL A 187 13.79 16.04 -0.62
N THR A 188 13.10 17.00 -1.24
CA THR A 188 12.35 18.06 -0.55
C THR A 188 10.90 18.09 -1.05
N LYS A 189 10.02 18.78 -0.34
CA LYS A 189 8.64 19.04 -0.78
C LYS A 189 8.49 20.48 -1.23
N GLY A 190 7.79 20.71 -2.34
CA GLY A 190 7.49 22.06 -2.84
C GLY A 190 7.34 22.18 -4.35
#